data_AF-A0A5C2GFJ1-F1
#
_entry.id   AF-A0A5C2GFJ1-F1
#
_cell.length_a   1.000
_cell.length_b   1.000
_cell.length_c   1.000
_cell.angle_alpha   90.00
_cell.angle_beta   90.00
_cell.angle_gamma   90.00
#
_symmetry.space_group_name_H-M   'P 1'
#
loop_
_entity.id
_entity.type
_entity.pdbx_description
1 polymer ?
#
loop_
_entity_poly.entity_id
_entity_poly.type
_entity_poly.pdbx_seq_one_letter_code
_entity_poly.pdbx_strand_id
1 'polypeptide(L)'
;QVQLQQWGAGLLKPSETLSLTCAVYGGSFSGFYWSWIRQPPGKGLEWIGEINHRGSTKYNPSLESRVTISVDTSNYQFSLKLSSVTAADTAVYYCARLLEGVTTVVGAGRGDAFDIWGQGPMVTVSS
;
A
#
# COMPACT_ATOMS: atom_id res chain seq x y z
N GLN A 1 9.66 4.21 -18.74
CA GLN A 1 8.37 4.34 -18.05
C GLN A 1 8.49 3.63 -16.72
N VAL A 2 7.99 4.22 -15.64
CA VAL A 2 8.08 3.62 -14.29
C VAL A 2 7.04 2.51 -14.18
N GLN A 3 7.42 1.40 -13.53
CA GLN A 3 6.55 0.23 -13.34
C GLN A 3 6.58 -0.25 -11.89
N LEU A 4 5.43 -0.72 -11.41
CA LEU A 4 5.25 -1.30 -10.08
C LEU A 4 4.92 -2.78 -10.18
N GLN A 5 5.79 -3.62 -9.62
CA GLN A 5 5.58 -5.07 -9.58
C GLN A 5 5.29 -5.51 -8.15
N GLN A 6 4.16 -6.19 -7.95
CA GLN A 6 3.69 -6.62 -6.64
C GLN A 6 3.73 -8.14 -6.49
N TRP A 7 4.09 -8.62 -5.30
CA TRP A 7 4.01 -10.03 -4.92
C TRP A 7 3.77 -10.20 -3.42
N GLY A 8 3.38 -11.40 -3.01
CA GLY A 8 3.11 -11.75 -1.62
C GLY A 8 2.01 -12.79 -1.48
N ALA A 9 1.48 -12.96 -0.26
CA ALA A 9 0.49 -13.99 0.04
C ALA A 9 -0.88 -13.70 -0.60
N GLY A 10 -1.49 -14.71 -1.24
CA GLY A 10 -2.80 -14.60 -1.92
C GLY A 10 -3.98 -15.26 -1.19
N LEU A 11 -3.74 -16.29 -0.37
CA LEU A 11 -4.74 -16.96 0.46
C LEU A 11 -4.20 -17.10 1.88
N LEU A 12 -4.99 -16.65 2.86
CA LEU A 12 -4.64 -16.64 4.28
C LEU A 12 -5.81 -17.16 5.12
N LYS A 13 -5.48 -17.69 6.28
CA LYS A 13 -6.44 -17.99 7.34
C LYS A 13 -6.60 -16.80 8.30
N PRO A 14 -7.72 -16.70 9.01
CA PRO A 14 -7.86 -15.71 10.07
C PRO A 14 -6.71 -15.78 11.08
N SER A 15 -6.33 -14.62 11.61
CA SER A 15 -5.21 -14.43 12.56
C SER A 15 -3.79 -14.55 11.96
N GLU A 16 -3.64 -14.95 10.69
CA GLU A 16 -2.35 -14.91 10.01
C GLU A 16 -1.89 -13.46 9.72
N THR A 17 -0.68 -13.33 9.20
CA THR A 17 -0.12 -12.04 8.78
C THR A 17 -0.01 -11.99 7.27
N LEU A 18 -0.68 -11.02 6.65
CA LEU A 18 -0.47 -10.69 5.25
C LEU A 18 0.87 -9.99 5.09
N SER A 19 1.66 -10.43 4.12
CA SER A 19 2.89 -9.75 3.70
C SER A 19 2.86 -9.53 2.19
N LEU A 20 2.95 -8.27 1.77
CA LEU A 20 3.03 -7.86 0.38
C LEU A 20 4.28 -7.00 0.17
N THR A 21 4.87 -7.10 -1.01
CA THR A 21 5.99 -6.28 -1.43
C THR A 21 5.69 -5.68 -2.80
N CYS A 22 6.14 -4.45 -3.02
CA CYS A 22 6.07 -3.74 -4.28
C CYS A 22 7.47 -3.23 -4.65
N ALA A 23 7.99 -3.63 -5.82
CA ALA A 23 9.22 -3.10 -6.39
C ALA A 23 8.94 -2.03 -7.44
N VAL A 24 9.84 -1.05 -7.49
CA VAL A 24 9.80 0.06 -8.43
C VAL A 24 10.89 -0.11 -9.48
N TYR A 25 10.49 -0.13 -10.75
CA TYR A 25 11.41 -0.24 -11.88
C TYR A 25 11.35 1.00 -12.79
N GLY A 26 12.49 1.34 -13.39
CA GLY A 26 12.55 2.34 -14.47
C GLY A 26 12.29 3.79 -14.05
N GLY A 27 12.56 4.15 -12.78
CA GLY A 27 12.35 5.50 -12.23
C GLY A 27 13.12 5.79 -10.95
N SER A 28 12.98 7.02 -10.46
CA SER A 28 13.48 7.42 -9.14
C SER A 28 12.58 6.87 -8.03
N PHE A 29 13.21 6.38 -6.97
CA PHE A 29 12.52 5.93 -5.77
C PHE A 29 12.34 7.04 -4.73
N SER A 30 13.18 8.08 -4.79
CA SER A 30 13.11 9.28 -3.94
C SER A 30 12.24 10.37 -4.57
N GLY A 31 11.74 11.30 -3.74
CA GLY A 31 10.82 12.36 -4.15
C GLY A 31 9.35 11.92 -4.20
N PHE A 32 9.05 10.70 -3.71
CA PHE A 32 7.72 10.11 -3.73
C PHE A 32 7.36 9.48 -2.39
N TYR A 33 6.06 9.52 -2.09
CA TYR A 33 5.39 8.62 -1.17
C TYR A 33 4.92 7.38 -1.93
N TRP A 34 5.13 6.23 -1.31
CA TRP A 34 4.72 4.92 -1.78
C TRP A 34 3.59 4.43 -0.90
N SER A 35 2.39 4.35 -1.48
CA SER A 35 1.15 4.07 -0.78
C SER A 35 0.68 2.64 -0.97
N TRP A 36 0.01 2.11 0.05
CA TRP A 36 -0.79 0.89 -0.01
C TRP A 36 -2.27 1.24 0.07
N ILE A 37 -3.05 0.65 -0.82
CA ILE A 37 -4.48 0.89 -0.98
C ILE A 37 -5.14 -0.47 -1.15
N ARG A 38 -6.32 -0.68 -0.57
CA ARG A 38 -7.10 -1.89 -0.81
C ARG A 38 -8.47 -1.58 -1.35
N GLN A 39 -9.04 -2.53 -2.09
CA GLN A 39 -10.40 -2.48 -2.58
C GLN A 39 -11.14 -3.76 -2.14
N PRO A 40 -11.91 -3.71 -1.06
CA PRO A 40 -12.77 -4.82 -0.68
C PRO A 40 -13.85 -5.07 -1.75
N PRO A 41 -14.34 -6.32 -1.91
CA PRO A 41 -15.41 -6.63 -2.85
C PRO A 41 -16.65 -5.75 -2.62
N GLY A 42 -17.15 -5.14 -3.69
CA GLY A 42 -18.34 -4.27 -3.65
C GLY A 42 -18.12 -2.91 -2.95
N LYS A 43 -16.88 -2.54 -2.63
CA LYS A 43 -16.54 -1.26 -1.98
C LYS A 43 -15.59 -0.41 -2.84
N GLY A 44 -15.50 0.88 -2.49
CA GLY A 44 -14.52 1.80 -3.04
C GLY A 44 -13.10 1.51 -2.55
N LEU A 45 -12.14 2.29 -3.07
CA LEU A 45 -10.75 2.24 -2.64
C LEU A 45 -10.61 2.78 -1.20
N GLU A 46 -9.87 2.06 -0.38
CA GLU A 46 -9.51 2.41 0.99
C GLU A 46 -7.99 2.56 1.10
N TRP A 47 -7.52 3.75 1.43
CA TRP A 47 -6.10 4.00 1.69
C TRP A 47 -5.69 3.37 3.03
N ILE A 48 -4.58 2.62 3.03
CA ILE A 48 -4.05 1.93 4.22
C ILE A 48 -2.99 2.78 4.90
N GLY A 49 -2.07 3.32 4.11
CA GLY A 49 -0.91 4.03 4.60
C GLY A 49 0.10 4.32 3.49
N GLU A 50 1.14 5.05 3.83
CA GLU A 50 2.23 5.38 2.92
C GLU A 50 3.57 5.43 3.65
N ILE A 51 4.65 5.32 2.87
CA ILE A 51 6.02 5.50 3.32
C ILE A 51 6.82 6.26 2.26
N ASN A 52 7.77 7.10 2.68
CA ASN A 52 8.76 7.63 1.74
C ASN A 52 10.12 6.92 1.87
N HIS A 53 11.02 7.23 0.95
CA HIS A 53 12.40 6.70 0.94
C HIS A 53 13.21 7.01 2.22
N ARG A 54 12.77 7.95 3.06
CA ARG A 54 13.39 8.29 4.36
C ARG A 54 12.78 7.53 5.54
N GLY A 55 11.79 6.68 5.29
CA GLY A 55 11.09 5.92 6.33
C GLY A 55 9.99 6.69 7.06
N SER A 56 9.62 7.90 6.61
CA SER A 56 8.49 8.62 7.17
C SER A 56 7.19 7.95 6.74
N THR A 57 6.40 7.51 7.71
CA THR A 57 5.15 6.79 7.50
C THR A 57 3.94 7.60 7.93
N LYS A 58 2.81 7.34 7.27
CA LYS A 58 1.47 7.74 7.74
C LYS A 58 0.53 6.56 7.54
N TYR A 59 -0.40 6.38 8.46
CA TYR A 59 -1.36 5.29 8.44
C TYR A 59 -2.80 5.82 8.42
N ASN A 60 -3.70 4.99 7.93
CA ASN A 60 -5.12 5.15 8.20
C ASN A 60 -5.37 4.81 9.68
N PRO A 61 -5.93 5.72 10.49
CA PRO A 61 -6.15 5.48 11.93
C PRO A 61 -6.94 4.20 12.24
N SER A 62 -7.83 3.78 11.34
CA SER A 62 -8.63 2.55 11.53
C SER A 62 -7.82 1.25 11.38
N LEU A 63 -6.63 1.31 10.78
CA LEU A 63 -5.78 0.14 10.50
C LEU A 63 -4.41 0.21 11.19
N GLU A 64 -4.03 1.36 11.73
CA GLU A 64 -2.71 1.66 12.28
C GLU A 64 -2.21 0.63 13.31
N SER A 65 -3.10 0.08 14.14
CA SER A 65 -2.72 -0.90 15.19
C SER A 65 -2.26 -2.25 14.65
N ARG A 66 -2.57 -2.58 13.39
CA ARG A 66 -2.26 -3.87 12.76
C ARG A 66 -1.32 -3.75 11.55
N VAL A 67 -1.04 -2.53 11.10
CA VAL A 67 -0.31 -2.27 9.87
C VAL A 67 1.13 -1.89 10.18
N THR A 68 2.06 -2.47 9.43
CA THR A 68 3.44 -1.99 9.34
C THR A 68 3.81 -1.82 7.88
N ILE A 69 4.26 -0.62 7.52
CA ILE A 69 4.83 -0.36 6.20
C ILE A 69 6.33 -0.18 6.36
N SER A 70 7.11 -0.78 5.46
CA SER A 70 8.57 -0.73 5.50
C SER A 70 9.12 -0.41 4.12
N VAL A 71 10.32 0.16 4.09
CA VAL A 71 11.01 0.56 2.86
C VAL A 71 12.41 -0.05 2.83
N ASP A 72 12.77 -0.60 1.68
CA ASP A 72 14.12 -1.07 1.36
C ASP A 72 14.62 -0.30 0.14
N THR A 73 15.37 0.76 0.42
CA THR A 73 15.93 1.65 -0.61
C THR A 73 17.04 0.99 -1.42
N SER A 74 17.67 -0.08 -0.91
CA SER A 74 18.74 -0.79 -1.63
C SER A 74 18.17 -1.62 -2.78
N ASN A 75 16.97 -2.15 -2.60
CA ASN A 75 16.27 -2.96 -3.59
C ASN A 75 15.11 -2.23 -4.28
N TYR A 76 14.93 -0.92 -4.01
CA TYR A 76 13.82 -0.11 -4.52
C TYR A 76 12.45 -0.74 -4.25
N GLN A 77 12.29 -1.22 -3.02
CA GLN A 77 11.10 -1.95 -2.57
C GLN A 77 10.45 -1.28 -1.37
N PHE A 78 9.14 -1.47 -1.26
CA PHE A 78 8.39 -1.18 -0.05
C PHE A 78 7.38 -2.30 0.20
N SER A 79 7.10 -2.55 1.47
CA SER A 79 6.32 -3.69 1.91
C SER A 79 5.20 -3.29 2.86
N LEU A 80 4.12 -4.06 2.82
CA LEU A 80 3.01 -4.00 3.75
C LEU A 80 2.98 -5.29 4.55
N LYS A 81 2.94 -5.17 5.87
CA LYS A 81 2.50 -6.23 6.77
C LYS A 81 1.19 -5.83 7.43
N LEU A 82 0.21 -6.72 7.41
CA LEU A 82 -1.04 -6.57 8.13
C LEU A 82 -1.22 -7.79 9.03
N SER A 83 -1.15 -7.59 10.34
CA SER A 83 -1.26 -8.65 11.33
C SER A 83 -2.71 -8.96 11.67
N SER A 84 -2.93 -10.18 12.19
CA SER A 84 -4.23 -10.64 12.67
C SER A 84 -5.34 -10.42 11.64
N VAL A 85 -5.12 -10.92 10.41
CA VAL A 85 -6.07 -10.70 9.32
C VAL A 85 -7.42 -11.37 9.60
N THR A 86 -8.47 -10.76 9.09
CA THR A 86 -9.86 -11.24 9.20
C THR A 86 -10.48 -11.34 7.81
N ALA A 87 -11.66 -11.98 7.70
CA ALA A 87 -12.40 -12.03 6.43
C ALA A 87 -12.66 -10.63 5.84
N ALA A 88 -12.77 -9.59 6.68
CA ALA A 88 -12.94 -8.21 6.26
C ALA A 88 -11.71 -7.60 5.57
N ASP A 89 -10.54 -8.22 5.73
CA ASP A 89 -9.30 -7.82 5.06
C ASP A 89 -9.16 -8.46 3.66
N THR A 90 -10.14 -9.25 3.20
CA THR A 90 -10.23 -9.75 1.82
C THR A 90 -10.46 -8.59 0.86
N ALA A 91 -9.51 -8.37 -0.05
CA ALA A 91 -9.51 -7.25 -0.98
C ALA A 91 -8.47 -7.45 -2.09
N VAL A 92 -8.57 -6.63 -3.13
CA VAL A 92 -7.45 -6.38 -4.04
C VAL A 92 -6.54 -5.33 -3.42
N TYR A 93 -5.23 -5.58 -3.34
CA TYR A 93 -4.27 -4.69 -2.69
C TYR A 93 -3.34 -4.04 -3.71
N TYR A 94 -3.44 -2.73 -3.89
CA TYR A 94 -2.63 -1.96 -4.82
C TYR A 94 -1.50 -1.25 -4.09
N CYS A 95 -0.34 -1.21 -4.74
CA CYS A 95 0.71 -0.24 -4.41
C CYS A 95 0.64 0.92 -5.39
N ALA A 96 0.90 2.14 -4.93
CA ALA A 96 0.72 3.34 -5.74
C ALA A 96 1.73 4.44 -5.40
N ARG A 97 1.98 5.34 -6.35
CA ARG A 97 2.93 6.45 -6.22
C ARG A 97 2.23 7.79 -6.04
N LEU A 98 2.77 8.62 -5.14
CA LEU A 98 2.37 10.02 -4.94
C LEU A 98 3.61 10.92 -4.84
N LEU A 99 3.58 12.12 -5.42
CA LEU A 99 4.69 13.09 -5.34
C LEU A 99 4.85 13.67 -3.92
N GLU A 100 6.10 13.76 -3.43
CA GLU A 100 6.40 14.49 -2.19
C GLU A 100 6.31 16.01 -2.39
N GLY A 101 5.74 16.72 -1.42
CA GLY A 101 5.70 18.20 -1.42
C GLY A 101 4.54 18.82 -2.20
N VAL A 102 3.67 18.02 -2.82
CA VAL A 102 2.40 18.52 -3.37
C VAL A 102 1.40 18.66 -2.23
N THR A 103 1.29 19.88 -1.68
CA THR A 103 0.23 20.27 -0.74
C THR A 103 -0.75 21.19 -1.47
N THR A 104 -1.77 20.65 -2.11
CA THR A 104 -2.92 21.48 -2.48
C THR A 104 -3.92 21.46 -1.32
N VAL A 105 -4.01 22.62 -0.66
CA VAL A 105 -4.90 22.85 0.46
C VAL A 105 -6.30 23.12 -0.10
N VAL A 106 -7.21 22.15 -0.01
CA VAL A 106 -8.62 22.41 0.36
C VAL A 106 -9.20 21.17 1.03
N GLY A 107 -9.96 21.39 2.11
CA GLY A 107 -10.38 20.40 3.12
C GLY A 107 -10.84 19.02 2.64
N ALA A 108 -10.46 18.00 3.43
CA ALA A 108 -11.02 16.65 3.45
C ALA A 108 -10.82 15.80 2.18
N GLY A 109 -9.59 15.36 1.94
CA GLY A 109 -9.27 14.29 0.98
C GLY A 109 -7.93 14.57 0.33
N ARG A 110 -7.01 13.61 0.34
CA ARG A 110 -5.76 13.68 -0.45
C ARG A 110 -6.16 13.66 -1.92
N GLY A 111 -6.32 14.85 -2.49
CA GLY A 111 -6.96 15.09 -3.78
C GLY A 111 -6.02 15.17 -4.97
N ASP A 112 -4.82 14.58 -4.92
CA ASP A 112 -3.95 14.43 -6.08
C ASP A 112 -3.78 12.95 -6.42
N ALA A 113 -4.14 12.61 -7.66
CA ALA A 113 -4.29 11.25 -8.15
C ALA A 113 -2.96 10.51 -8.11
N PHE A 114 -2.97 9.31 -7.54
CA PHE A 114 -1.90 8.35 -7.72
C PHE A 114 -1.64 8.16 -9.22
N ASP A 115 -0.43 8.50 -9.66
CA ASP A 115 -0.10 8.54 -11.09
C ASP A 115 0.40 7.20 -11.62
N ILE A 116 0.84 6.33 -10.72
CA ILE A 116 1.30 4.97 -11.03
C ILE A 116 0.71 3.99 -10.03
N TRP A 117 0.21 2.87 -10.56
CA TRP A 117 -0.40 1.79 -9.81
C TRP A 117 0.25 0.46 -10.16
N GLY A 118 0.39 -0.40 -9.15
CA GLY A 118 0.66 -1.81 -9.34
C GLY A 118 -0.61 -2.56 -9.76
N GLN A 119 -0.43 -3.81 -10.20
CA GLN A 119 -1.52 -4.62 -10.77
C GLN A 119 -2.60 -5.04 -9.76
N GLY A 120 -2.29 -5.02 -8.46
CA GLY A 120 -3.23 -5.40 -7.41
C GLY A 120 -3.48 -6.91 -7.31
N PRO A 121 -2.68 -7.68 -6.55
CA PRO A 121 -3.04 -9.04 -6.23
C PRO A 121 -4.33 -9.11 -5.39
N MET A 122 -5.19 -10.08 -5.70
CA MET A 122 -6.32 -10.45 -4.83
C MET A 122 -5.79 -11.22 -3.62
N VAL A 123 -6.14 -10.75 -2.44
CA VAL A 123 -5.88 -11.43 -1.17
C VAL A 123 -7.20 -11.91 -0.59
N THR A 124 -7.27 -13.20 -0.29
CA THR A 124 -8.44 -13.84 0.30
C THR A 124 -8.13 -14.31 1.71
N VAL A 125 -9.00 -13.98 2.67
CA VAL A 125 -8.92 -14.48 4.05
C VAL A 125 -10.13 -15.35 4.33
N SER A 126 -9.92 -16.66 4.45
CA SER A 126 -10.98 -17.64 4.67
C SER A 126 -10.51 -18.80 5.53
N SER A 127 -11.44 -19.41 6.27
CA SER A 127 -11.22 -20.61 7.09
C SER A 127 -11.13 -21.87 6.25
#